data_AF-A0A0S3TK44-F1
#
_entry.id   AF-A0A0S3TK44-F1
#
_cell.length_a   1.000
_cell.length_b   1.000
_cell.length_c   1.000
_cell.angle_alpha   90.00
_cell.angle_beta   90.00
_cell.angle_gamma   90.00
#
_symmetry.space_group_name_H-M   'P 1'
#
loop_
_entity.id
_entity.type
_entity.pdbx_description
1 polymer ?
#
loop_
_entity_poly.entity_id
_entity_poly.type
_entity_poly.pdbx_seq_one_letter_code
_entity_poly.pdbx_strand_id
1 'polypeptide(L)'
;MSETQERSSTPYPNIPAFLESDDREFRDTGVPSTVAVAGHPIHPILVQFPIAFLVGALLTDAVFWFTDDSFWARDSFWLIAAGLVGGVAAALTGLMDFLRIGRVRKRTAGWAHLILNVSALVLTIINLVLRWNNPISAVLPWGLVISVLVATLLGISGWYGGELVYRHKISVIGNGNPNQP
;
A
#
# COMPACT_ATOMS: atom_id res chain seq x y z
N MET A 1 23.73 30.01 -39.57
CA MET A 1 23.61 30.26 -38.12
C MET A 1 23.37 28.91 -37.48
N SER A 2 24.36 28.38 -36.77
CA SER A 2 24.32 27.03 -36.20
C SER A 2 23.58 27.09 -34.87
N GLU A 3 22.38 26.51 -34.82
CA GLU A 3 21.64 26.25 -33.58
C GLU A 3 22.46 25.28 -32.73
N THR A 4 23.19 25.85 -31.79
CA THR A 4 23.97 25.11 -30.80
C THR A 4 23.13 25.10 -29.52
N GLN A 5 22.83 23.89 -29.03
CA GLN A 5 22.35 23.61 -27.67
C GLN A 5 21.01 24.22 -27.22
N GLU A 6 19.95 23.42 -27.33
CA GLU A 6 19.16 23.11 -26.13
C GLU A 6 19.37 21.62 -25.82
N ARG A 7 20.34 21.32 -24.96
CA ARG A 7 20.30 20.05 -24.24
C ARG A 7 18.99 20.07 -23.47
N SER A 8 18.05 19.20 -23.84
CA SER A 8 16.89 18.83 -23.03
C SER A 8 17.35 18.55 -21.60
N SER A 9 17.38 19.57 -20.75
CA SER A 9 17.42 19.39 -19.31
C SER A 9 16.08 18.80 -18.98
N THR A 10 16.02 17.48 -18.87
CA THR A 10 14.87 16.79 -18.30
C THR A 10 14.54 17.51 -16.99
N PRO A 11 13.33 18.07 -16.81
CA PRO A 11 12.95 18.80 -15.59
C PRO A 11 12.82 17.89 -14.34
N TYR A 12 13.33 16.66 -14.43
CA TYR A 12 12.99 15.58 -13.55
C TYR A 12 14.13 15.30 -12.57
N PRO A 13 13.82 14.86 -11.34
CA PRO A 13 14.84 14.39 -10.40
C PRO A 13 15.67 13.28 -11.04
N ASN A 14 16.99 13.27 -10.87
CA ASN A 14 17.83 12.12 -11.22
C ASN A 14 17.49 10.96 -10.28
N ILE A 15 16.88 9.89 -10.82
CA ILE A 15 16.28 8.84 -10.01
C ILE A 15 17.24 7.65 -9.90
N PRO A 16 17.42 7.07 -8.70
CA PRO A 16 18.27 5.89 -8.54
C PRO A 16 17.76 4.67 -9.32
N ALA A 17 18.67 3.76 -9.67
CA ALA A 17 18.42 2.58 -10.51
C ALA A 17 17.41 1.55 -9.97
N PHE A 18 16.94 1.67 -8.72
CA PHE A 18 15.93 0.78 -8.15
C PHE A 18 14.48 1.20 -8.44
N LEU A 19 14.27 2.35 -9.06
CA LEU A 19 12.96 2.84 -9.51
C LEU A 19 12.87 2.71 -11.03
N GLU A 20 11.74 2.22 -11.52
CA GLU A 20 11.52 2.10 -12.96
C GLU A 20 11.16 3.49 -13.50
N SER A 21 11.98 4.02 -14.41
CA SER A 21 11.75 5.35 -15.00
C SER A 21 11.69 5.27 -16.52
N ASP A 22 10.52 5.55 -17.09
CA ASP A 22 10.34 5.86 -18.52
C ASP A 22 9.84 7.30 -18.65
N ASP A 23 10.63 8.15 -19.29
CA ASP A 23 10.32 9.58 -19.41
C ASP A 23 8.97 9.87 -20.10
N ARG A 24 8.47 8.90 -20.89
CA ARG A 24 7.18 9.00 -21.58
C ARG A 24 6.00 8.94 -20.62
N GLU A 25 6.12 8.21 -19.51
CA GLU A 25 5.04 8.08 -18.52
C GLU A 25 4.71 9.39 -17.82
N PHE A 26 5.69 10.31 -17.71
CA PHE A 26 5.42 11.64 -17.17
C PHE A 26 4.51 12.49 -18.07
N ARG A 27 4.44 12.17 -19.37
CA ARG A 27 3.57 12.84 -20.35
C ARG A 27 2.29 12.04 -20.62
N ASP A 28 2.15 10.87 -20.00
CA ASP A 28 0.97 10.01 -20.14
C ASP A 28 -0.23 10.62 -19.38
N THR A 29 -1.41 10.53 -19.99
CA THR A 29 -2.65 11.09 -19.43
C THR A 29 -3.19 10.28 -18.25
N GLY A 30 -2.66 9.08 -18.03
CA GLY A 30 -3.04 8.16 -16.96
C GLY A 30 -4.12 7.17 -17.36
N VAL A 31 -4.19 6.09 -16.59
CA VAL A 31 -5.17 5.02 -16.76
C VAL A 31 -6.10 4.99 -15.54
N PRO A 32 -7.43 5.07 -15.74
CA PRO A 32 -8.38 5.06 -14.64
C PRO A 32 -8.42 3.70 -13.93
N SER A 33 -8.79 3.72 -12.65
CA SER A 33 -9.05 2.50 -11.88
C SER A 33 -10.28 1.76 -12.45
N THR A 34 -10.24 0.45 -12.39
CA THR A 34 -11.32 -0.47 -12.74
C THR A 34 -12.50 -0.32 -11.79
N VAL A 35 -12.24 -0.08 -10.51
CA VAL A 35 -13.27 0.05 -9.48
C VAL A 35 -13.35 1.51 -9.04
N ALA A 36 -14.33 2.22 -9.59
CA ALA A 36 -14.58 3.63 -9.31
C ALA A 36 -16.06 3.91 -9.04
N VAL A 37 -16.34 4.89 -8.18
CA VAL A 37 -17.69 5.42 -7.94
C VAL A 37 -17.69 6.90 -8.31
N ALA A 38 -18.62 7.32 -9.17
CA ALA A 38 -18.65 8.68 -9.71
C ALA A 38 -17.28 9.15 -10.27
N GLY A 39 -16.53 8.23 -10.90
CA GLY A 39 -15.19 8.51 -11.45
C GLY A 39 -14.05 8.54 -10.42
N HIS A 40 -14.34 8.35 -9.12
CA HIS A 40 -13.33 8.36 -8.07
C HIS A 40 -12.83 6.93 -7.79
N PRO A 41 -11.50 6.68 -7.84
CA PRO A 41 -10.96 5.35 -7.61
C PRO A 41 -11.20 4.93 -6.16
N ILE A 42 -11.77 3.74 -5.96
CA ILE A 42 -12.16 3.28 -4.62
C ILE A 42 -10.97 2.72 -3.84
N HIS A 43 -10.02 2.06 -4.51
CA HIS A 43 -8.88 1.45 -3.83
C HIS A 43 -8.05 2.46 -3.00
N PRO A 44 -7.65 3.63 -3.52
CA PRO A 44 -6.92 4.66 -2.74
C PRO A 44 -7.71 5.24 -1.56
N ILE A 45 -9.04 5.20 -1.60
CA ILE A 45 -9.91 5.63 -0.49
C ILE A 45 -9.89 4.54 0.59
N LEU A 46 -10.06 3.28 0.20
CA LEU A 46 -10.15 2.16 1.14
C LEU A 46 -8.84 1.86 1.86
N VAL A 47 -7.68 2.02 1.22
CA VAL A 47 -6.37 1.71 1.84
C VAL A 47 -6.05 2.57 3.07
N GLN A 48 -6.70 3.72 3.24
CA GLN A 48 -6.48 4.60 4.39
C GLN A 48 -6.86 3.91 5.72
N PHE A 49 -7.94 3.14 5.72
CA PHE A 49 -8.43 2.44 6.91
C PHE A 49 -7.49 1.34 7.42
N PRO A 50 -7.09 0.33 6.62
CA PRO A 50 -6.17 -0.70 7.09
C PRO A 50 -4.81 -0.12 7.49
N ILE A 51 -4.30 0.89 6.78
CA ILE A 51 -3.04 1.54 7.15
C ILE A 51 -3.17 2.19 8.53
N ALA A 52 -4.20 3.01 8.74
CA ALA A 52 -4.41 3.70 10.02
C ALA A 52 -4.60 2.70 11.18
N PHE A 53 -5.43 1.68 10.98
CA PHE A 53 -5.73 0.71 12.04
C PHE A 53 -4.55 -0.20 12.37
N LEU A 54 -3.83 -0.72 11.36
CA LEU A 54 -2.73 -1.65 11.61
C LEU A 54 -1.47 -0.95 12.12
N VAL A 55 -1.22 0.29 11.71
CA VAL A 55 -0.18 1.12 12.33
C VAL A 55 -0.62 1.52 13.75
N GLY A 56 -1.88 1.85 13.95
CA GLY A 56 -2.45 2.09 15.28
C GLY A 56 -2.26 0.91 16.23
N ALA A 57 -2.52 -0.32 15.77
CA ALA A 57 -2.31 -1.53 16.55
C ALA A 57 -0.85 -1.71 17.02
N LEU A 58 0.13 -1.37 16.18
CA LEU A 58 1.53 -1.35 16.59
C LEU A 58 1.78 -0.31 17.68
N LEU A 59 1.22 0.89 17.56
CA LEU A 59 1.38 1.94 18.56
C LEU A 59 0.77 1.51 19.91
N THR A 60 -0.40 0.90 19.89
CA THR A 60 -1.07 0.44 21.12
C THR A 60 -0.37 -0.77 21.74
N ASP A 61 0.19 -1.69 20.94
CA ASP A 61 1.07 -2.75 21.44
C ASP A 61 2.32 -2.18 22.13
N ALA A 62 2.93 -1.14 21.54
CA ALA A 62 4.09 -0.49 22.14
C ALA A 62 3.73 0.20 23.46
N VAL A 63 2.58 0.89 23.52
CA VAL A 63 2.10 1.50 24.77
C VAL A 63 1.80 0.42 25.81
N PHE A 64 1.18 -0.69 25.44
CA PHE A 64 0.97 -1.84 26.33
C PHE A 64 2.30 -2.33 26.92
N TRP A 65 3.34 -2.49 26.08
CA TRP A 65 4.66 -2.93 26.55
C TRP A 65 5.28 -2.01 27.61
N PHE A 66 5.06 -0.70 27.53
CA PHE A 66 5.58 0.25 28.52
C PHE A 66 4.70 0.45 29.75
N THR A 67 3.40 0.17 29.65
CA THR A 67 2.41 0.53 30.69
C THR A 67 1.81 -0.67 31.42
N ASP A 68 1.91 -1.87 30.85
CA ASP A 68 1.20 -3.09 31.26
C ASP A 68 -0.33 -2.92 31.40
N ASP A 69 -0.91 -1.84 30.85
CA ASP A 69 -2.35 -1.59 30.93
C ASP A 69 -3.10 -2.38 29.85
N SER A 70 -3.85 -3.40 30.30
CA SER A 70 -4.70 -4.27 29.49
C SER A 70 -5.71 -3.57 28.57
N PHE A 71 -6.02 -2.28 28.81
CA PHE A 71 -6.78 -1.48 27.86
C PHE A 71 -6.14 -1.47 26.47
N TRP A 72 -4.85 -1.17 26.37
CA TRP A 72 -4.14 -1.04 25.09
C TRP A 72 -4.04 -2.35 24.34
N ALA A 73 -3.88 -3.48 25.06
CA ALA A 73 -3.89 -4.80 24.46
C ALA A 73 -5.25 -5.15 23.81
N ARG A 74 -6.35 -4.79 24.47
CA ARG A 74 -7.71 -4.98 23.93
C ARG A 74 -7.98 -4.05 22.75
N ASP A 75 -7.50 -2.82 22.81
CA ASP A 75 -7.64 -1.87 21.70
C ASP A 75 -6.88 -2.34 20.45
N SER A 76 -5.63 -2.80 20.62
CA SER A 76 -4.84 -3.43 19.55
C SER A 76 -5.57 -4.58 18.87
N PHE A 77 -6.22 -5.46 19.64
CA PHE A 77 -7.02 -6.56 19.08
C PHE A 77 -8.13 -6.06 18.14
N TRP A 78 -8.90 -5.05 18.55
CA TRP A 78 -9.97 -4.49 17.72
C TRP A 78 -9.43 -3.72 16.51
N LEU A 79 -8.32 -3.01 16.66
CA LEU A 79 -7.64 -2.35 15.55
C LEU A 79 -7.12 -3.37 14.51
N ILE A 80 -6.56 -4.50 14.94
CA ILE A 80 -6.15 -5.59 14.04
C ILE A 80 -7.37 -6.15 13.30
N ALA A 81 -8.48 -6.40 14.00
CA ALA A 81 -9.70 -6.91 13.39
C ALA A 81 -10.30 -5.93 12.36
N ALA A 82 -10.43 -4.65 12.72
CA ALA A 82 -10.92 -3.60 11.84
C ALA A 82 -9.98 -3.37 10.64
N GLY A 83 -8.66 -3.39 10.90
CA GLY A 83 -7.62 -3.31 9.88
C GLY A 83 -7.67 -4.47 8.90
N LEU A 84 -7.95 -5.69 9.36
CA LEU A 84 -8.14 -6.84 8.49
C LEU A 84 -9.37 -6.68 7.59
N VAL A 85 -10.51 -6.26 8.14
CA VAL A 85 -11.73 -6.03 7.35
C VAL A 85 -11.51 -4.95 6.29
N GLY A 86 -10.94 -3.81 6.67
CA GLY A 86 -10.59 -2.75 5.72
C GLY A 86 -9.56 -3.20 4.68
N GLY A 87 -8.58 -4.00 5.10
CA GLY A 87 -7.54 -4.54 4.25
C GLY A 87 -8.08 -5.52 3.20
N VAL A 88 -9.02 -6.39 3.58
CA VAL A 88 -9.71 -7.27 2.62
C VAL A 88 -10.51 -6.45 1.61
N ALA A 89 -11.27 -5.44 2.05
CA ALA A 89 -12.02 -4.57 1.15
C ALA A 89 -11.10 -3.83 0.15
N ALA A 90 -9.97 -3.29 0.64
CA ALA A 90 -8.97 -2.64 -0.20
C ALA A 90 -8.31 -3.64 -1.17
N ALA A 91 -7.99 -4.85 -0.71
CA ALA A 91 -7.37 -5.89 -1.54
C ALA A 91 -8.28 -6.34 -2.69
N LEU A 92 -9.59 -6.46 -2.46
CA LEU A 92 -10.53 -6.81 -3.53
C LEU A 92 -10.53 -5.77 -4.65
N THR A 93 -10.57 -4.48 -4.29
CA THR A 93 -10.57 -3.39 -5.28
C THR A 93 -9.22 -3.24 -5.99
N GLY A 94 -8.10 -3.36 -5.28
CA GLY A 94 -6.76 -3.30 -5.85
C GLY A 94 -6.42 -4.51 -6.74
N LEU A 95 -6.90 -5.70 -6.37
CA LEU A 95 -6.72 -6.90 -7.17
C LEU A 95 -7.46 -6.80 -8.52
N MET A 96 -8.63 -6.16 -8.54
CA MET A 96 -9.34 -5.90 -9.80
C MET A 96 -8.52 -5.02 -10.74
N ASP A 97 -7.88 -3.97 -10.22
CA ASP A 97 -6.96 -3.13 -11.01
C ASP A 97 -5.76 -3.92 -11.51
N PHE A 98 -5.13 -4.70 -10.64
CA PHE A 98 -4.00 -5.55 -11.02
C PHE A 98 -4.37 -6.55 -12.13
N LEU A 99 -5.54 -7.19 -12.04
CA LEU A 99 -5.98 -8.20 -13.02
C LEU A 99 -6.49 -7.59 -14.33
N ARG A 100 -7.06 -6.38 -14.31
CA ARG A 100 -7.65 -5.78 -15.52
C ARG A 100 -6.77 -4.76 -16.23
N ILE A 101 -5.83 -4.13 -15.52
CA ILE A 101 -4.92 -3.14 -16.10
C ILE A 101 -3.58 -3.80 -16.41
N GLY A 102 -3.33 -4.08 -17.68
CA GLY A 102 -2.08 -4.71 -18.14
C GLY A 102 -0.84 -3.89 -17.77
N ARG A 103 -0.94 -2.56 -17.75
CA ARG A 103 0.13 -1.63 -17.33
C ARG A 103 0.60 -1.91 -15.90
N VAL A 104 -0.31 -2.21 -14.96
CA VAL A 104 0.06 -2.55 -13.57
C VAL A 104 0.97 -3.78 -13.53
N ARG A 105 0.62 -4.83 -14.27
CA ARG A 105 1.35 -6.11 -14.27
C ARG A 105 2.69 -6.06 -14.98
N LYS A 106 2.91 -5.06 -15.84
CA LYS A 106 4.17 -4.85 -16.55
C LYS A 106 5.23 -4.18 -15.68
N ARG A 107 4.83 -3.52 -14.59
CA ARG A 107 5.73 -2.78 -13.70
C ARG A 107 6.12 -3.63 -12.49
N THR A 108 7.39 -3.57 -12.11
CA THR A 108 7.88 -4.26 -10.90
C THR A 108 7.18 -3.75 -9.65
N ALA A 109 6.89 -2.44 -9.59
CA ALA A 109 6.14 -1.82 -8.50
C ALA A 109 4.75 -2.47 -8.28
N GLY A 110 4.08 -2.90 -9.35
CA GLY A 110 2.76 -3.55 -9.28
C GLY A 110 2.82 -4.88 -8.56
N TRP A 111 3.80 -5.71 -8.90
CA TRP A 111 4.03 -7.00 -8.24
C TRP A 111 4.55 -6.85 -6.82
N ALA A 112 5.49 -5.94 -6.60
CA ALA A 112 6.03 -5.66 -5.26
C ALA A 112 4.91 -5.21 -4.30
N HIS A 113 4.08 -4.25 -4.73
CA HIS A 113 2.93 -3.79 -3.97
C HIS A 113 1.95 -4.94 -3.67
N LEU A 114 1.61 -5.78 -4.66
CA LEU A 114 0.71 -6.92 -4.46
C LEU A 114 1.26 -7.91 -3.42
N ILE A 115 2.50 -8.35 -3.58
CA ILE A 115 3.12 -9.36 -2.71
C ILE A 115 3.22 -8.84 -1.27
N LEU A 116 3.70 -7.61 -1.07
CA LEU A 116 3.84 -7.00 0.25
C LEU A 116 2.50 -6.91 0.98
N ASN A 117 1.42 -6.50 0.29
CA ASN A 117 0.10 -6.43 0.89
C ASN A 117 -0.49 -7.80 1.21
N VAL A 118 -0.30 -8.80 0.36
CA VAL A 118 -0.72 -10.18 0.65
C VAL A 118 0.01 -10.71 1.88
N SER A 119 1.31 -10.50 1.98
CA SER A 119 2.10 -10.86 3.17
C SER A 119 1.61 -10.13 4.43
N ALA A 120 1.34 -8.83 4.34
CA ALA A 120 0.81 -8.04 5.46
C ALA A 120 -0.57 -8.56 5.92
N LEU A 121 -1.47 -8.90 5.00
CA LEU A 121 -2.78 -9.47 5.33
C LEU A 121 -2.67 -10.84 5.99
N VAL A 122 -1.82 -11.73 5.48
CA VAL A 122 -1.58 -13.04 6.09
C VAL A 122 -1.04 -12.89 7.52
N LEU A 123 -0.05 -12.03 7.73
CA LEU A 123 0.48 -11.75 9.05
C LEU A 123 -0.57 -11.12 9.98
N THR A 124 -1.43 -10.24 9.46
CA THR A 124 -2.54 -9.66 10.22
C THR A 124 -3.52 -10.73 10.68
N ILE A 125 -3.88 -11.70 9.82
CA ILE A 125 -4.71 -12.85 10.18
C ILE A 125 -4.04 -13.68 11.27
N ILE A 126 -2.75 -13.99 11.13
CA ILE A 126 -1.99 -14.74 12.14
C ILE A 126 -2.01 -14.00 13.49
N ASN A 127 -1.79 -12.68 13.48
CA ASN A 127 -1.81 -11.86 14.70
C ASN A 127 -3.20 -11.86 15.36
N LEU A 128 -4.27 -11.77 14.55
CA LEU A 128 -5.64 -11.82 15.04
C LEU A 128 -5.98 -13.17 15.69
N VAL A 129 -5.62 -14.27 15.02
CA VAL A 129 -5.83 -15.63 15.52
C VAL A 129 -5.04 -15.87 16.81
N LEU A 130 -3.79 -15.41 16.86
CA LEU A 130 -2.94 -15.49 18.05
C LEU A 130 -3.61 -14.83 19.27
N ARG A 131 -4.31 -13.71 19.05
CA ARG A 131 -4.95 -12.91 20.11
C ARG A 131 -6.39 -13.29 20.41
N TRP A 132 -7.04 -14.13 19.59
CA TRP A 132 -8.49 -14.37 19.61
C TRP A 132 -9.07 -14.76 20.97
N ASN A 133 -8.36 -15.62 21.71
CA ASN A 133 -8.78 -16.06 23.05
C ASN A 133 -7.89 -15.50 24.18
N ASN A 134 -6.82 -14.78 23.84
CA ASN A 134 -5.79 -14.35 24.77
C ASN A 134 -5.31 -12.91 24.44
N PRO A 135 -6.20 -11.92 24.34
CA PRO A 135 -5.86 -10.62 23.76
C PRO A 135 -4.78 -9.84 24.54
N ILE A 136 -4.56 -10.19 25.81
CA ILE A 136 -3.55 -9.56 26.67
C ILE A 136 -2.20 -10.30 26.58
N SER A 137 -2.17 -11.59 26.93
CA SER A 137 -0.93 -12.36 27.00
C SER A 137 -0.30 -12.64 25.63
N ALA A 138 -1.08 -12.59 24.55
CA ALA A 138 -0.59 -12.79 23.19
C ALA A 138 0.15 -11.58 22.60
N VAL A 139 0.09 -10.39 23.23
CA VAL A 139 0.76 -9.19 22.72
C VAL A 139 2.27 -9.39 22.74
N LEU A 140 2.83 -9.90 23.84
CA LEU A 140 4.28 -10.06 23.98
C LEU A 140 4.73 -11.52 23.99
N PRO A 141 5.87 -11.85 23.36
CA PRO A 141 6.63 -11.00 22.42
C PRO A 141 6.04 -11.02 21.00
N TRP A 142 5.32 -12.09 20.64
CA TRP A 142 5.05 -12.42 19.25
C TRP A 142 4.02 -11.51 18.59
N GLY A 143 2.97 -11.10 19.31
CA GLY A 143 1.97 -10.17 18.78
C GLY A 143 2.59 -8.84 18.33
N LEU A 144 3.47 -8.26 19.16
CA LEU A 144 4.18 -7.01 18.88
C LEU A 144 5.16 -7.17 17.71
N VAL A 145 5.92 -8.27 17.64
CA VAL A 145 6.83 -8.54 16.51
C VAL A 145 6.05 -8.59 15.20
N ILE A 146 4.90 -9.27 15.18
CA ILE A 146 4.05 -9.33 13.99
C ILE A 146 3.49 -7.94 13.64
N SER A 147 3.06 -7.14 14.62
CA SER A 147 2.60 -5.76 14.40
C SER A 147 3.70 -4.88 13.77
N VAL A 148 4.96 -5.01 14.22
CA VAL A 148 6.11 -4.31 13.62
C VAL A 148 6.31 -4.74 12.16
N LEU A 149 6.28 -6.04 11.89
CA LEU A 149 6.43 -6.56 10.53
C LEU A 149 5.31 -6.07 9.62
N VAL A 150 4.05 -6.11 10.05
CA VAL A 150 2.90 -5.62 9.30
C VAL A 150 3.05 -4.12 8.99
N ALA A 151 3.34 -3.28 9.99
CA ALA A 151 3.51 -1.84 9.76
C ALA A 151 4.66 -1.53 8.80
N THR A 152 5.77 -2.27 8.91
CA THR A 152 6.93 -2.14 8.02
C THR A 152 6.56 -2.52 6.58
N LEU A 153 5.89 -3.66 6.40
CA LEU A 153 5.42 -4.10 5.08
C LEU A 153 4.44 -3.10 4.46
N LEU A 154 3.53 -2.52 5.25
CA LEU A 154 2.61 -1.48 4.79
C LEU A 154 3.34 -0.19 4.39
N GLY A 155 4.38 0.20 5.13
CA GLY A 155 5.22 1.35 4.76
C GLY A 155 5.93 1.17 3.42
N ILE A 156 6.58 0.02 3.23
CA ILE A 156 7.26 -0.32 1.96
C ILE A 156 6.24 -0.47 0.82
N SER A 157 5.12 -1.14 1.09
CA SER A 157 4.03 -1.30 0.13
C SER A 157 3.45 0.04 -0.30
N GLY A 158 3.27 0.97 0.65
CA GLY A 158 2.79 2.33 0.41
C GLY A 158 3.72 3.12 -0.52
N TRP A 159 5.04 2.92 -0.40
CA TRP A 159 6.00 3.49 -1.35
C TRP A 159 5.76 3.03 -2.79
N TYR A 160 5.62 1.72 -3.01
CA TYR A 160 5.33 1.17 -4.33
C TYR A 160 3.93 1.56 -4.84
N GLY A 161 2.95 1.69 -3.95
CA GLY A 161 1.62 2.22 -4.28
C GLY A 161 1.69 3.66 -4.79
N GLY A 162 2.48 4.51 -4.12
CA GLY A 162 2.77 5.87 -4.57
C GLY A 162 3.48 5.90 -5.92
N GLU A 163 4.44 5.01 -6.15
CA GLU A 163 5.12 4.87 -7.45
C GLU A 163 4.12 4.54 -8.58
N LEU A 164 3.21 3.59 -8.37
CA LEU A 164 2.16 3.26 -9.35
C LEU A 164 1.27 4.47 -9.70
N VAL A 165 0.86 5.24 -8.69
CA VAL A 165 -0.04 6.40 -8.90
C VAL A 165 0.71 7.58 -9.52
N TYR A 166 1.83 7.97 -8.94
CA TYR A 166 2.49 9.24 -9.29
C TYR A 166 3.43 9.13 -10.49
N ARG A 167 4.09 7.97 -10.67
CA ARG A 167 5.02 7.73 -11.78
C ARG A 167 4.33 7.07 -12.96
N HIS A 168 3.69 5.92 -12.72
CA HIS A 168 3.07 5.11 -13.78
C HIS A 168 1.63 5.53 -14.12
N LYS A 169 1.13 6.59 -13.47
CA LYS A 169 -0.19 7.21 -13.70
C LYS A 169 -1.36 6.21 -13.62
N ILE A 170 -1.25 5.22 -12.74
CA ILE A 170 -2.31 4.25 -12.48
C ILE A 170 -3.31 4.85 -11.51
N SER A 171 -4.61 4.60 -11.73
CA SER A 171 -5.72 5.21 -10.99
C SER A 171 -5.81 6.74 -11.14
N VAL A 172 -5.25 7.27 -12.23
CA VAL A 172 -5.37 8.68 -12.61
C VAL A 172 -6.43 8.79 -13.70
N ILE A 173 -7.34 9.76 -13.56
CA ILE A 173 -8.40 10.00 -14.55
C ILE A 173 -7.74 10.50 -15.83
N GLY A 174 -7.83 9.70 -16.90
CA GLY A 174 -7.17 9.95 -18.18
C GLY A 174 -7.71 9.06 -19.29
N ASN A 175 -7.25 9.30 -20.52
CA ASN A 175 -7.58 8.50 -21.71
C ASN A 175 -6.45 7.54 -22.11
N GLY A 176 -5.51 7.26 -21.20
CA GLY A 176 -4.39 6.36 -21.43
C GLY A 176 -4.85 4.92 -21.71
N ASN A 177 -4.08 4.20 -22.52
CA ASN A 177 -4.40 2.82 -22.86
C ASN A 177 -3.97 1.89 -21.69
N PRO A 178 -4.90 1.12 -21.09
CA PRO A 178 -4.60 0.26 -19.93
C PRO A 178 -3.60 -0.86 -20.21
N ASN A 179 -3.28 -1.13 -21.49
CA ASN A 179 -2.37 -2.19 -21.90
C ASN A 179 -1.05 -1.68 -22.47
N GLN A 180 -0.89 -0.37 -22.70
CA GLN A 180 0.39 0.20 -23.15
C GLN A 180 1.20 0.65 -21.93
N PRO A 181 2.54 0.52 -21.94
CA PRO A 181 3.39 1.12 -20.93
C PRO A 181 3.19 2.64 -20.86
#